data_AF-A0A836RJH6-F1
#
_entry.id   AF-A0A836RJH6-F1
#
_cell.length_a   1.000
_cell.length_b   1.000
_cell.length_c   1.000
_cell.angle_alpha   90.00
_cell.angle_beta   90.00
_cell.angle_gamma   90.00
#
_symmetry.space_group_name_H-M   'P 1'
#
loop_
_entity.id
_entity.type
_entity.pdbx_description
1 polymer ?
#
loop_
_entity_poly.entity_id
_entity_poly.type
_entity_poly.pdbx_seq_one_letter_code
_entity_poly.pdbx_strand_id
1 'polypeptide(L)' 'MMGDFGFGHMGFGWLFWIALIVAGFFLIRGNLSGNSWNQNSGQSALDILKQRYARGEISKEEFNRMKKDLI' A
#
# COMPACT_ATOMS: atom_id res chain seq x y z
N MET A 1 31.27 -32.22 -31.01
CA MET A 1 31.29 -30.76 -31.22
C MET A 1 29.93 -30.23 -30.83
N MET A 2 29.95 -29.13 -30.08
CA MET A 2 28.86 -28.51 -29.31
C MET A 2 27.66 -28.09 -30.17
N GLY A 3 26.44 -28.18 -29.62
CA GLY A 3 25.27 -27.60 -30.29
C GLY A 3 23.89 -27.87 -29.69
N ASP A 4 23.73 -28.06 -28.37
CA ASP A 4 22.40 -28.25 -27.75
C ASP A 4 22.04 -27.15 -26.73
N PHE A 5 22.49 -25.91 -27.00
CA PHE A 5 22.18 -24.71 -26.20
C PHE A 5 21.10 -23.84 -26.85
N GLY A 6 20.08 -24.46 -27.46
CA GLY A 6 18.99 -23.74 -28.15
C GLY A 6 17.66 -23.70 -27.40
N PHE A 7 17.42 -24.63 -26.46
CA PHE A 7 16.07 -24.87 -25.92
C PHE A 7 15.84 -24.35 -24.48
N GLY A 8 16.88 -23.87 -23.80
CA GLY A 8 16.75 -23.32 -22.43
C GLY A 8 16.21 -21.89 -22.37
N HIS A 9 16.33 -21.10 -23.45
CA HIS A 9 15.96 -19.68 -23.44
C HIS A 9 14.55 -19.37 -23.97
N MET A 10 13.94 -20.28 -24.74
CA MET A 10 12.61 -20.04 -25.32
C MET A 10 11.46 -20.34 -24.33
N GLY A 11 11.70 -21.21 -23.35
CA GLY A 11 10.72 -21.65 -22.36
C GLY A 11 10.88 -21.04 -20.96
N PHE A 12 11.94 -20.28 -20.69
CA PHE A 12 12.15 -19.64 -19.37
C PHE A 12 11.94 -18.12 -19.39
N GLY A 13 11.96 -17.49 -20.58
CA GLY A 13 11.71 -16.05 -20.69
C GLY A 13 10.32 -15.64 -20.22
N TRP A 14 9.29 -16.43 -20.51
CA TRP A 14 7.91 -16.12 -20.10
C TRP A 14 7.70 -16.26 -18.59
N LEU A 15 8.39 -17.19 -17.93
CA LEU A 15 8.37 -17.34 -16.48
C LEU A 15 8.97 -16.12 -15.78
N PHE A 16 10.04 -15.55 -16.33
CA PHE A 16 10.62 -14.30 -15.84
C PHE A 16 9.61 -13.14 -15.92
N TRP A 17 8.90 -13.00 -17.05
CA TRP A 17 7.85 -11.99 -17.20
C TRP A 17 6.68 -12.19 -16.24
N ILE A 18 6.23 -13.42 -16.02
CA ILE A 18 5.18 -13.72 -15.03
C ILE A 18 5.65 -13.37 -13.62
N ALA A 19 6.87 -13.75 -13.24
CA ALA A 19 7.42 -13.41 -11.93
C ALA A 19 7.49 -11.89 -11.73
N LEU A 20 7.87 -11.13 -12.77
CA LEU A 20 7.92 -9.67 -12.74
C LEU A 20 6.53 -9.05 -12.52
N ILE A 21 5.51 -9.57 -13.22
CA ILE A 21 4.11 -9.10 -13.07
C ILE A 21 3.59 -9.39 -11.66
N VAL A 22 3.83 -10.61 -11.14
CA VAL A 22 3.40 -10.99 -9.79
C VAL A 22 4.10 -10.14 -8.72
N ALA A 23 5.41 -9.91 -8.87
CA ALA A 23 6.18 -9.05 -7.97
C ALA A 23 5.69 -7.59 -8.00
N GLY A 24 5.43 -7.04 -9.18
CA GLY A 24 4.84 -5.71 -9.34
C GLY A 24 3.45 -5.60 -8.69
N PHE A 25 2.59 -6.61 -8.89
CA PHE A 25 1.27 -6.67 -8.27
C PHE A 25 1.34 -6.73 -6.74
N PHE A 26 2.27 -7.51 -6.18
CA PHE A 26 2.48 -7.58 -4.72
C PHE A 26 3.03 -6.28 -4.13
N LEU A 27 3.93 -5.58 -4.84
CA LEU A 27 4.45 -4.29 -4.42
C LEU A 27 3.37 -3.20 -4.41
N ILE A 28 2.50 -3.20 -5.43
CA ILE A 28 1.36 -2.29 -5.53
C ILE A 28 0.33 -2.62 -4.43
N ARG A 29 0.00 -3.90 -4.23
CA ARG A 29 -0.93 -4.34 -3.17
C ARG A 29 -0.40 -4.08 -1.76
N GLY A 30 0.91 -4.24 -1.55
CA GLY A 30 1.58 -3.98 -0.27
C GLY A 30 1.64 -2.49 0.09
N ASN A 31 1.78 -1.61 -0.90
CA ASN A 31 1.74 -0.15 -0.69
C ASN A 31 0.30 0.41 -0.61
N LEU A 32 -0.68 -0.23 -1.26
CA LEU A 32 -2.09 0.13 -1.12
C LEU A 32 -2.72 -0.36 0.21
N SER A 33 -2.12 -1.34 0.88
CA SER A 33 -2.47 -1.66 2.28
C SER A 33 -1.98 -0.61 3.28
N GLY A 34 -1.18 0.37 2.83
CA GLY A 34 -0.74 1.50 3.65
C GLY A 34 -1.67 2.71 3.59
N ASN A 35 -2.37 2.97 2.47
CA ASN A 35 -3.16 4.19 2.37
C ASN A 35 -4.07 4.25 1.12
N SER A 36 -5.23 3.59 1.13
CA SER A 36 -6.50 4.09 0.54
C SER A 36 -7.46 2.96 0.16
N TRP A 37 -8.51 2.78 0.96
CA TRP A 37 -9.85 2.79 0.39
C TRP A 37 -10.81 3.36 1.43
N ASN A 38 -11.15 4.61 1.16
CA ASN A 38 -12.18 5.41 1.77
C ASN A 38 -13.54 4.71 1.61
N GLN A 39 -13.86 3.81 2.53
CA GLN A 39 -15.23 3.27 2.71
C GLN A 39 -15.86 3.78 4.01
N ASN A 40 -15.27 4.80 4.65
CA ASN A 40 -15.75 5.31 5.91
C ASN A 40 -15.25 6.75 6.08
N SER A 41 -16.04 7.71 5.62
CA SER A 41 -15.80 9.15 5.80
C SER A 41 -15.51 9.52 7.26
N GLY A 42 -16.01 8.75 8.24
CA GLY A 42 -15.68 8.88 9.66
C GLY A 42 -14.25 8.46 10.03
N GLN A 43 -13.67 7.45 9.36
CA GLN A 43 -12.28 7.04 9.59
C GLN A 43 -11.28 8.05 9.03
N SER A 44 -11.60 8.70 7.89
CA SER A 44 -10.73 9.73 7.29
C SER A 44 -10.60 10.97 8.19
N ALA A 45 -11.71 11.45 8.75
CA ALA A 45 -11.70 12.61 9.65
C ALA A 45 -10.92 12.32 10.94
N LEU A 46 -11.10 11.14 11.54
CA LEU A 46 -10.34 10.71 12.71
C LEU A 46 -8.84 10.52 12.42
N ASP A 47 -8.49 10.01 11.24
CA ASP A 47 -7.08 9.80 10.85
C ASP A 47 -6.36 11.15 10.65
N ILE A 48 -7.02 12.12 10.00
CA ILE A 48 -6.50 13.49 9.86
C ILE A 48 -6.30 14.14 11.24
N LEU A 49 -7.27 13.99 12.16
CA LEU A 49 -7.15 14.46 13.54
C LEU A 49 -5.93 13.83 14.23
N LYS A 50 -5.75 12.52 14.09
CA LYS A 50 -4.65 11.78 14.71
C LYS A 50 -3.29 12.21 14.17
N GLN A 51 -3.21 12.48 12.86
CA GLN A 51 -2.01 12.98 12.22
C GLN A 51 -1.61 14.38 12.73
N ARG A 52 -2.58 15.29 12.92
CA ARG A 52 -2.33 16.63 13.48
C ARG A 52 -1.93 16.59 14.96
N TYR A 53 -2.52 15.69 15.74
CA TYR A 53 -2.10 15.45 17.11
C TYR A 53 -0.67 14.91 17.20
N ALA A 54 -0.30 13.97 16.31
CA ALA A 54 1.06 13.45 16.22
C ALA A 54 2.10 14.49 15.77
N ARG A 55 1.67 15.48 14.98
CA ARG A 55 2.47 16.65 14.61
C ARG A 55 2.57 17.71 15.72
N GLY A 56 1.80 17.56 16.80
CA GLY A 56 1.74 18.54 17.89
C GLY A 56 0.98 19.83 17.54
N GLU A 57 0.24 19.84 16.43
CA GLU A 57 -0.52 21.00 15.95
C GLU A 57 -1.81 21.23 16.75
N ILE A 58 -2.29 20.20 17.47
CA ILE A 58 -3.48 20.26 18.32
C ILE A 58 -3.19 19.65 19.69
N SER A 59 -3.79 20.22 20.74
CA SER A 59 -3.70 19.67 22.09
C SER A 59 -4.54 18.39 22.24
N LYS A 60 -4.21 17.57 23.26
CA LYS A 60 -4.99 16.37 23.63
C LYS A 60 -6.46 16.71 23.91
N GLU A 61 -6.71 17.90 24.46
CA GLU A 61 -8.06 18.40 24.77
C GLU A 61 -8.88 18.67 23.50
N GLU A 62 -8.26 19.31 22.51
CA GLU A 62 -8.87 19.61 21.21
C GLU A 62 -9.13 18.33 20.40
N PHE A 63 -8.18 17.40 20.39
CA PHE A 63 -8.36 16.08 19.78
C PHE A 63 -9.56 15.33 20.38
N ASN A 64 -9.71 15.35 21.71
CA ASN A 64 -10.78 14.63 22.38
C ASN A 64 -12.16 15.27 22.14
N ARG A 65 -12.24 16.60 22.03
CA ARG A 65 -13.48 17.31 21.63
C ARG A 65 -13.91 16.93 20.21
N MET A 66 -13.01 17.02 19.24
CA MET A 66 -13.33 16.72 17.84
C MET A 66 -13.61 15.22 17.63
N LYS A 67 -12.93 14.32 18.35
CA LYS A 67 -13.22 12.88 18.30
C LYS A 67 -14.65 12.56 18.75
N LYS A 68 -15.17 13.25 19.77
CA LYS A 68 -16.53 13.04 20.28
C LYS A 68 -17.62 13.57 19.33
N ASP A 69 -17.27 14.54 18.49
CA ASP A 69 -18.19 15.14 17.50
C ASP A 69 -18.34 14.25 16.25
N LEU A 70 -17.34 13.42 15.97
CA LEU A 70 -17.28 12.51 14.82
C LEU A 70 -17.83 11.09 15.11
N ILE A 71 -18.27 10.82 16.34
CA ILE A 71 -18.85 9.54 16.80
C ILE A 71 -20.35 9.73 17.03
#